data_AF-A0AAU6TQJ1-F1
#
_entry.id   AF-A0AAU6TQJ1-F1
#
_cell.length_a   1.000
_cell.length_b   1.000
_cell.length_c   1.000
_cell.angle_alpha   90.00
_cell.angle_beta   90.00
_cell.angle_gamma   90.00
#
_symmetry.space_group_name_H-M   'P 1'
#
loop_
_entity.id
_entity.type
_entity.pdbx_description
1 polymer ?
#
loop_
_entity_poly.entity_id
_entity_poly.type
_entity_poly.pdbx_seq_one_letter_code
_entity_poly.pdbx_strand_id
1 'polypeptide(L)'
;MNFEITETIFSYPQFLLDDWKNGNKGWIPESLFVPQDVYNQPNYHFGEYYALKKYLELGWQGTAFYALGDWELNNDKYDQGRAVVAKYINPTRLAMLKVLRQGLTSGEPDLFLYKEDGSVLFVEVKKGSDRLSQSQLVCLSQIKSILGCDVAVVYLTEENQVYEPKTYMLDVIELPASWIERN
;
A
#
# COMPACT_ATOMS: atom_id res chain seq x y z
N MET A 1 -16.76 -8.49 12.55
CA MET A 1 -17.11 -7.06 12.69
C MET A 1 -16.93 -6.46 11.31
N ASN A 2 -17.83 -5.56 10.89
CA ASN A 2 -17.68 -4.91 9.59
C ASN A 2 -16.95 -3.58 9.79
N PHE A 3 -15.85 -3.38 9.07
CA PHE A 3 -15.10 -2.15 9.08
C PHE A 3 -15.32 -1.42 7.75
N GLU A 4 -15.78 -0.18 7.83
CA GLU A 4 -16.06 0.64 6.65
C GLU A 4 -14.81 1.40 6.21
N ILE A 5 -14.51 1.37 4.91
CA ILE A 5 -13.44 2.18 4.31
C ILE A 5 -14.02 2.96 3.14
N THR A 6 -13.93 4.29 3.24
CA THR A 6 -14.22 5.19 2.13
C THR A 6 -12.93 5.61 1.43
N GLU A 7 -12.96 5.65 0.10
CA GLU A 7 -11.82 6.11 -0.70
C GLU A 7 -11.40 7.54 -0.32
N THR A 8 -10.10 7.74 -0.12
CA THR A 8 -9.52 9.07 -0.07
C THR A 8 -9.19 9.51 -1.48
N ILE A 9 -9.65 10.70 -1.88
CA ILE A 9 -9.42 11.21 -3.23
C ILE A 9 -8.16 12.07 -3.25
N PHE A 10 -7.21 11.71 -4.11
CA PHE A 10 -6.12 12.61 -4.48
C PHE A 10 -6.27 13.04 -5.94
N SER A 11 -6.49 14.34 -6.13
CA SER A 11 -6.52 14.94 -7.46
C SER A 11 -5.11 15.23 -7.94
N TYR A 12 -4.79 14.88 -9.19
CA TYR A 12 -3.50 15.19 -9.81
C TYR A 12 -3.67 16.02 -11.08
N PRO A 13 -2.77 16.97 -11.35
CA PRO A 13 -2.75 17.67 -12.62
C PRO A 13 -2.24 16.74 -13.73
N GLN A 14 -2.91 16.77 -14.88
CA GLN A 14 -2.65 15.86 -16.01
C GLN A 14 -1.19 15.87 -16.49
N PHE A 15 -0.52 17.02 -16.43
CA PHE A 15 0.87 17.14 -16.87
C PHE A 15 1.83 16.22 -16.12
N LEU A 16 1.55 15.86 -14.85
CA LEU A 16 2.40 14.93 -14.10
C LEU A 16 2.33 13.51 -14.63
N LEU A 17 1.16 13.10 -15.12
CA LEU A 17 0.99 11.81 -15.79
C LEU A 17 1.69 11.81 -17.15
N ASP A 18 1.64 12.93 -17.86
CA ASP A 18 2.32 13.08 -19.15
C ASP A 18 3.86 13.07 -18.96
N ASP A 19 4.36 13.80 -17.97
CA ASP A 19 5.76 13.76 -17.54
C ASP A 19 6.19 12.32 -17.20
N TRP A 20 5.38 11.61 -16.40
CA TRP A 20 5.64 10.22 -16.06
C TRP A 20 5.80 9.34 -17.31
N LYS A 21 4.85 9.42 -18.25
CA LYS A 21 4.87 8.66 -19.51
C LYS A 21 6.07 8.99 -20.38
N ASN A 22 6.53 10.24 -20.34
CA ASN A 22 7.69 10.72 -21.10
C ASN A 22 9.02 10.46 -20.40
N GLY A 23 9.04 9.76 -19.27
CA GLY A 23 10.27 9.47 -18.52
C GLY A 23 10.68 10.58 -17.54
N ASN A 24 10.00 11.72 -17.53
CA ASN A 24 10.26 12.81 -16.59
C ASN A 24 9.66 12.52 -15.22
N LYS A 25 10.53 12.19 -14.25
CA LYS A 25 10.15 11.85 -12.87
C LYS A 25 10.61 12.87 -11.84
N GLY A 26 11.02 14.07 -12.27
CA GLY A 26 11.60 15.10 -11.38
C GLY A 26 10.64 15.63 -10.30
N TRP A 27 9.35 15.31 -10.40
CA TRP A 27 8.36 15.67 -9.38
C TRP A 27 8.32 14.72 -8.18
N ILE A 28 8.96 13.54 -8.29
CA ILE A 28 9.08 12.57 -7.19
C ILE A 28 10.12 13.09 -6.20
N PRO A 29 9.78 13.21 -4.90
CA PRO A 29 10.74 13.60 -3.89
C PRO A 29 11.97 12.67 -3.85
N GLU A 30 13.18 13.24 -3.75
CA GLU A 30 14.45 12.49 -3.69
C GLU A 30 14.53 11.52 -2.49
N SER A 31 13.75 11.78 -1.45
CA SER A 31 13.66 10.91 -0.27
C SER A 31 12.92 9.60 -0.54
N LEU A 32 12.19 9.48 -1.65
CA LEU A 32 11.51 8.24 -2.04
C LEU A 32 12.46 7.38 -2.87
N PHE A 33 12.57 6.11 -2.49
CA PHE A 33 13.31 5.13 -3.28
C PHE A 33 12.56 4.83 -4.59
N VAL A 34 13.24 5.00 -5.72
CA VAL A 34 12.73 4.66 -7.04
C VAL A 34 13.69 3.69 -7.74
N PRO A 35 13.33 2.41 -7.91
CA PRO A 35 14.14 1.46 -8.67
C PRO A 35 14.38 1.93 -10.11
N GLN A 36 15.56 1.64 -10.66
CA GLN A 36 15.94 2.09 -12.00
C GLN A 36 14.99 1.61 -13.11
N ASP A 37 14.43 0.42 -12.99
CA ASP A 37 13.49 -0.13 -13.98
C ASP A 37 12.13 0.56 -13.94
N VAL A 38 11.72 1.12 -12.80
CA VAL A 38 10.49 1.92 -12.70
C VAL A 38 10.57 3.19 -13.56
N TYR A 39 11.76 3.81 -13.67
CA TYR A 39 11.95 4.95 -14.56
C TYR A 39 11.59 4.62 -16.02
N ASN A 40 11.76 3.36 -16.41
CA ASN A 40 11.50 2.85 -17.76
C ASN A 40 10.07 2.30 -17.96
N GLN A 41 9.17 2.45 -16.97
CA GLN A 41 7.80 1.94 -17.02
C GLN A 41 6.77 3.08 -17.18
N PRO A 42 6.46 3.51 -18.42
CA PRO A 42 5.58 4.66 -18.65
C PRO A 42 4.12 4.42 -18.27
N ASN A 43 3.70 3.15 -18.14
CA ASN A 43 2.30 2.77 -17.92
C ASN A 43 2.01 2.26 -16.50
N TYR A 44 3.05 2.04 -15.68
CA TYR A 44 2.94 1.49 -14.32
C TYR A 44 3.47 2.48 -13.30
N HIS A 45 3.18 2.25 -12.01
CA HIS A 45 3.76 2.96 -10.86
C HIS A 45 3.44 4.45 -10.69
N PHE A 46 2.87 5.14 -11.69
CA PHE A 46 2.46 6.54 -11.53
C PHE A 46 1.58 6.73 -10.29
N GLY A 47 0.62 5.83 -10.08
CA GLY A 47 -0.34 5.97 -9.01
C GLY A 47 0.30 5.84 -7.64
N GLU A 48 1.11 4.80 -7.47
CA GLU A 48 1.86 4.50 -6.26
C GLU A 48 2.77 5.67 -5.87
N TYR A 49 3.55 6.23 -6.81
CA TYR A 49 4.44 7.35 -6.51
C TYR A 49 3.71 8.66 -6.27
N TYR A 50 2.60 8.90 -6.95
CA TYR A 50 1.79 10.09 -6.69
C TYR A 50 1.18 10.02 -5.29
N ALA A 51 0.62 8.86 -4.91
CA ALA A 51 0.09 8.63 -3.57
C ALA A 51 1.18 8.71 -2.50
N LEU A 52 2.37 8.11 -2.72
CA LEU A 52 3.51 8.23 -1.80
C LEU A 52 3.92 9.69 -1.57
N LYS A 53 4.00 10.51 -2.62
CA LYS A 53 4.27 11.94 -2.50
C LYS A 53 3.22 12.62 -1.61
N LYS A 54 1.94 12.34 -1.80
CA LYS A 54 0.86 12.90 -0.98
C LYS A 54 0.92 12.46 0.47
N TYR A 55 1.22 11.19 0.73
CA TYR A 55 1.41 10.72 2.09
C TYR A 55 2.66 11.29 2.75
N LEU A 56 3.73 11.54 1.99
CA LEU A 56 4.92 12.25 2.48
C LEU A 56 4.60 13.69 2.92
N GLU A 57 3.77 14.41 2.15
CA GLU A 57 3.25 15.74 2.52
C GLU A 57 2.41 15.68 3.83
N LEU A 58 1.80 14.53 4.14
CA LEU A 58 1.06 14.26 5.37
C LEU A 58 1.92 13.67 6.51
N GLY A 59 3.24 13.65 6.34
CA GLY A 59 4.21 13.20 7.33
C GLY A 59 4.39 11.68 7.43
N TRP A 60 3.96 10.91 6.43
CA TRP A 60 4.24 9.47 6.34
C TRP A 60 5.51 9.20 5.55
N GLN A 61 6.26 8.19 5.97
CA GLN A 61 7.29 7.56 5.12
C GLN A 61 6.70 6.29 4.51
N GLY A 62 7.28 5.78 3.42
CA GLY A 62 6.74 4.56 2.82
C GLY A 62 7.46 4.08 1.58
N THR A 63 6.96 2.95 1.06
CA THR A 63 7.47 2.31 -0.15
C THR A 63 6.34 1.61 -0.91
N ALA A 64 6.48 1.51 -2.23
CA ALA A 64 5.66 0.64 -3.09
C ALA A 64 6.26 -0.78 -3.23
N PHE A 65 7.49 -0.98 -2.75
CA PHE A 65 8.23 -2.24 -2.86
C PHE A 65 8.40 -2.83 -1.46
N TYR A 66 7.39 -3.59 -1.05
CA TYR A 66 7.37 -4.38 0.17
C TYR A 66 6.65 -5.70 -0.11
N ALA A 67 6.80 -6.67 0.78
CA ALA A 67 6.14 -7.96 0.61
C ALA A 67 5.71 -8.49 1.97
N LEU A 68 4.42 -8.83 2.09
CA LEU A 68 3.88 -9.48 3.28
C LEU A 68 4.04 -11.00 3.20
N GLY A 69 4.06 -11.57 2.00
CA GLY A 69 4.36 -12.98 1.74
C GLY A 69 5.82 -13.26 1.33
N ASP A 70 6.05 -14.50 0.90
CA ASP A 70 7.34 -15.00 0.43
C ASP A 70 7.44 -14.99 -1.11
N TRP A 71 6.88 -13.96 -1.74
CA TRP A 71 7.04 -13.67 -3.18
C TRP A 71 8.18 -12.68 -3.37
N GLU A 72 8.91 -12.72 -4.49
CA GLU A 72 10.06 -11.82 -4.77
C GLU A 72 11.21 -11.91 -3.73
N LEU A 73 11.55 -13.11 -3.26
CA LEU A 73 12.58 -13.31 -2.22
C LEU A 73 14.01 -12.92 -2.64
N ASN A 74 14.32 -12.98 -3.93
CA ASN A 74 15.65 -12.72 -4.49
C ASN A 74 15.68 -11.40 -5.29
N ASN A 75 14.77 -10.47 -4.98
CA ASN A 75 14.65 -9.19 -5.68
C ASN A 75 14.96 -8.05 -4.73
N ASP A 76 16.18 -7.54 -4.83
CA ASP A 76 16.76 -6.52 -3.94
C ASP A 76 15.90 -5.25 -3.81
N LYS A 77 15.01 -4.97 -4.77
CA LYS A 77 14.05 -3.85 -4.69
C LYS A 77 13.15 -3.93 -3.46
N TYR A 78 12.87 -5.14 -2.98
CA TYR A 78 11.99 -5.39 -1.86
C TYR A 78 12.74 -5.43 -0.51
N ASP A 79 14.07 -5.43 -0.50
CA ASP A 79 14.85 -5.60 0.73
C ASP A 79 14.59 -4.49 1.75
N GLN A 80 14.57 -3.24 1.30
CA GLN A 80 14.26 -2.10 2.17
C GLN A 80 12.83 -2.22 2.72
N GLY A 81 11.85 -2.55 1.88
CA GLY A 81 10.47 -2.73 2.33
C GLY A 81 10.32 -3.86 3.35
N ARG A 82 10.98 -5.00 3.14
CA ARG A 82 11.01 -6.12 4.08
C ARG A 82 11.63 -5.72 5.42
N ALA A 83 12.75 -5.00 5.39
CA ALA A 83 13.42 -4.54 6.61
C ALA A 83 12.52 -3.59 7.42
N VAL A 84 11.80 -2.69 6.76
CA VAL A 84 10.88 -1.77 7.44
C VAL A 84 9.64 -2.52 7.95
N VAL A 85 9.06 -3.44 7.18
CA VAL A 85 7.96 -4.31 7.65
C VAL A 85 8.39 -5.07 8.92
N ALA A 86 9.57 -5.68 8.92
CA ALA A 86 10.09 -6.41 10.08
C ALA A 86 10.35 -5.51 11.30
N LYS A 87 10.64 -4.22 11.07
CA LYS A 87 10.85 -3.23 12.14
C LYS A 87 9.54 -2.80 12.81
N TYR A 88 8.47 -2.59 12.04
CA TYR A 88 7.23 -1.99 12.56
C TYR A 88 6.10 -3.00 12.82
N ILE A 89 6.17 -4.20 12.26
CA ILE A 89 5.14 -5.23 12.46
C ILE A 89 5.59 -6.24 13.50
N ASN A 90 4.70 -6.60 14.42
CA ASN A 90 4.95 -7.68 15.38
C ASN A 90 5.29 -9.01 14.64
N PRO A 91 6.40 -9.68 14.97
CA PRO A 91 6.89 -10.83 14.21
C PRO A 91 5.92 -12.03 14.26
N THR A 92 5.23 -12.25 15.39
CA THR A 92 4.23 -13.31 15.52
C THR A 92 3.04 -13.07 14.60
N ARG A 93 2.50 -11.83 14.60
CA ARG A 93 1.39 -11.45 13.70
C ARG A 93 1.80 -11.54 12.22
N LEU A 94 3.01 -11.09 11.89
CA LEU A 94 3.54 -11.21 10.52
C LEU A 94 3.67 -12.67 10.08
N ALA A 95 4.18 -13.55 10.94
CA ALA A 95 4.28 -14.97 10.65
C ALA A 95 2.90 -15.62 10.43
N MET A 96 1.90 -15.27 11.25
CA MET A 96 0.52 -15.73 11.05
C MET A 96 -0.03 -15.31 9.68
N LEU A 97 0.15 -14.04 9.31
CA LEU A 97 -0.29 -13.54 8.01
C LEU A 97 0.42 -14.26 6.87
N LYS A 98 1.74 -14.46 6.97
CA LYS A 98 2.54 -15.17 5.97
C LYS A 98 2.04 -16.59 5.70
N VAL A 99 1.69 -17.34 6.76
CA VAL A 99 1.12 -18.69 6.61
C VAL A 99 -0.21 -18.64 5.87
N LEU A 100 -1.10 -17.70 6.21
CA LEU A 100 -2.39 -17.55 5.53
C LEU A 100 -2.27 -17.09 4.08
N ARG A 101 -1.21 -16.37 3.76
CA ARG A 101 -0.91 -15.88 2.41
C ARG A 101 0.05 -16.79 1.65
N GLN A 102 0.40 -17.96 2.19
CA GLN A 102 1.34 -18.87 1.54
C GLN A 102 0.83 -19.28 0.15
N GLY A 103 1.66 -19.10 -0.87
CA GLY A 103 1.31 -19.40 -2.26
C GLY A 103 0.42 -18.34 -2.95
N LEU A 104 -0.02 -17.30 -2.24
CA LEU A 104 -0.70 -16.15 -2.85
C LEU A 104 0.32 -15.12 -3.32
N THR A 105 0.27 -14.78 -4.59
CA THR A 105 1.16 -13.79 -5.24
C THR A 105 0.43 -12.51 -5.63
N SER A 106 -0.82 -12.34 -5.18
CA SER A 106 -1.64 -11.18 -5.52
C SER A 106 -2.49 -10.67 -4.34
N GLY A 107 -3.02 -9.47 -4.51
CA GLY A 107 -3.91 -8.82 -3.57
C GLY A 107 -3.22 -8.06 -2.44
N GLU A 108 -1.88 -8.05 -2.37
CA GLU A 108 -1.20 -7.15 -1.44
C GLU A 108 -1.46 -5.69 -1.85
N PRO A 109 -1.71 -4.78 -0.89
CA PRO A 109 -1.90 -3.37 -1.19
C PRO A 109 -0.68 -2.76 -1.86
N ASP A 110 -0.86 -1.69 -2.63
CA ASP A 110 0.26 -1.10 -3.36
C ASP A 110 1.32 -0.46 -2.46
N LEU A 111 0.93 0.12 -1.32
CA LEU A 111 1.84 0.88 -0.45
C LEU A 111 1.88 0.36 0.98
N PHE A 112 3.08 0.42 1.54
CA PHE A 112 3.33 0.29 2.97
C PHE A 112 3.89 1.60 3.53
N LEU A 113 3.18 2.18 4.50
CA LEU A 113 3.48 3.48 5.09
C LEU A 113 3.71 3.35 6.59
N TYR A 114 4.58 4.20 7.13
CA TYR A 114 4.93 4.21 8.55
C TYR A 114 5.31 5.61 9.05
N LYS A 115 5.24 5.78 10.38
CA LYS A 115 5.74 6.95 11.12
C LYS A 115 6.65 6.51 12.26
N GLU A 116 7.49 7.43 12.73
CA GLU A 116 8.43 7.16 13.84
C GLU A 116 7.74 6.85 15.17
N ASP A 117 6.49 7.30 15.34
CA ASP A 117 5.65 6.99 16.50
C ASP A 117 5.13 5.53 16.52
N GLY A 118 5.46 4.74 15.49
CA GLY A 118 5.04 3.34 15.36
C GLY A 118 3.74 3.16 14.58
N SER A 119 3.09 4.22 14.10
CA SER A 119 1.90 4.12 13.26
C SER A 119 2.24 3.43 11.93
N VAL A 120 1.35 2.53 11.49
CA VAL A 120 1.49 1.78 10.24
C VAL A 120 0.19 1.82 9.46
N LEU A 121 0.30 2.09 8.16
CA LEU A 121 -0.82 2.16 7.23
C LEU A 121 -0.49 1.42 5.93
N PHE A 122 -1.38 0.53 5.50
CA PHE A 122 -1.31 -0.09 4.18
C PHE A 122 -2.34 0.56 3.25
N VAL A 123 -1.94 0.88 2.02
CA VAL A 123 -2.81 1.62 1.09
C VAL A 123 -2.88 0.92 -0.25
N GLU A 124 -4.10 0.66 -0.70
CA GLU A 124 -4.38 0.30 -2.09
C GLU A 124 -4.64 1.59 -2.90
N VAL A 125 -4.04 1.72 -4.08
CA VAL A 125 -4.14 2.88 -4.95
C VAL A 125 -4.88 2.52 -6.24
N LYS A 126 -6.00 3.21 -6.49
CA LYS A 126 -6.83 3.03 -7.67
C LYS A 126 -6.81 4.26 -8.56
N LYS A 127 -6.94 4.05 -9.86
CA LYS A 127 -6.97 5.12 -10.86
C LYS A 127 -7.77 4.70 -12.09
N GLY A 128 -8.56 5.61 -12.64
CA GLY A 128 -9.27 5.40 -13.91
C GLY A 128 -10.29 4.26 -13.82
N SER A 129 -10.13 3.23 -14.65
CA SER A 129 -11.01 2.06 -14.64
C SER A 129 -10.61 0.99 -13.62
N ASP A 130 -9.50 1.14 -12.91
CA ASP A 130 -9.05 0.15 -11.92
C ASP A 130 -9.97 0.13 -10.70
N ARG A 131 -10.26 -1.07 -10.20
CA ARG A 131 -11.22 -1.33 -9.12
C ARG A 131 -10.60 -2.28 -8.11
N LEU A 132 -11.02 -2.15 -6.86
CA LEU A 132 -10.66 -3.11 -5.82
C LEU A 132 -11.15 -4.51 -6.21
N SER A 133 -10.22 -5.45 -6.27
CA SER A 133 -10.51 -6.86 -6.47
C SER A 133 -10.86 -7.55 -5.15
N GLN A 134 -11.50 -8.71 -5.23
CA GLN A 134 -11.83 -9.49 -4.02
C GLN A 134 -10.58 -9.91 -3.24
N SER A 135 -9.48 -10.25 -3.93
CA SER A 135 -8.23 -10.63 -3.26
C SER A 135 -7.60 -9.46 -2.49
N GLN A 136 -7.74 -8.22 -3.00
CA GLN A 136 -7.31 -7.02 -2.30
C GLN A 136 -8.17 -6.74 -1.06
N LEU A 137 -9.50 -6.83 -1.20
CA LEU A 137 -10.41 -6.69 -0.05
C LEU A 137 -10.10 -7.72 1.05
N VAL A 138 -9.85 -8.98 0.67
CA VAL A 138 -9.45 -10.04 1.60
C VAL A 138 -8.11 -9.69 2.27
N CYS A 139 -7.12 -9.22 1.52
CA CYS A 139 -5.82 -8.85 2.10
C CYS A 139 -5.93 -7.66 3.06
N LEU A 140 -6.68 -6.61 2.72
CA LEU A 140 -6.94 -5.48 3.61
C LEU A 140 -7.62 -5.93 4.91
N SER A 141 -8.59 -6.85 4.80
CA SER A 141 -9.28 -7.43 5.95
C SER A 141 -8.32 -8.24 6.84
N GLN A 142 -7.44 -9.03 6.22
CA GLN A 142 -6.38 -9.79 6.90
C GLN A 142 -5.37 -8.87 7.59
N ILE A 143 -4.93 -7.79 6.94
CA ILE A 143 -4.02 -6.80 7.52
C ILE A 143 -4.64 -6.18 8.77
N LYS A 144 -5.88 -5.69 8.66
CA LYS A 144 -6.60 -5.07 9.79
C LYS A 144 -6.82 -6.05 10.94
N SER A 145 -7.23 -7.28 10.65
CA SER A 145 -7.52 -8.32 11.66
C SER A 145 -6.27 -8.88 12.33
N ILE A 146 -5.27 -9.24 11.52
CA ILE A 146 -4.11 -10.04 11.97
C ILE A 146 -2.98 -9.13 12.40
N LEU A 147 -2.61 -8.15 11.57
CA LEU A 147 -1.52 -7.23 11.91
C LEU A 147 -2.00 -6.15 12.90
N GLY A 148 -3.29 -5.84 12.91
CA GLY A 148 -3.84 -4.74 13.71
C GLY A 148 -3.48 -3.36 13.15
N CYS A 149 -3.00 -3.30 11.91
CA CYS A 149 -2.58 -2.07 11.25
C CYS A 149 -3.76 -1.36 10.58
N ASP A 150 -3.61 -0.07 10.32
CA ASP A 150 -4.59 0.67 9.53
C ASP A 150 -4.47 0.32 8.04
N VAL A 151 -5.60 0.49 7.36
CA VAL A 151 -5.75 0.22 5.93
C VAL A 151 -6.53 1.37 5.29
N ALA A 152 -6.17 1.73 4.08
CA ALA A 152 -6.91 2.73 3.30
C ALA A 152 -6.97 2.37 1.82
N VAL A 153 -7.91 2.99 1.13
CA VAL A 153 -7.98 2.98 -0.32
C VAL A 153 -7.88 4.42 -0.79
N VAL A 154 -6.98 4.68 -1.72
CA VAL A 154 -6.85 5.95 -2.39
C VAL A 154 -7.37 5.81 -3.82
N TYR A 155 -8.16 6.78 -4.26
CA TYR A 155 -8.52 6.91 -5.67
C TYR A 155 -7.90 8.18 -6.25
N LEU A 156 -7.17 8.02 -7.35
CA LEU A 156 -6.54 9.11 -8.09
C LEU A 156 -7.46 9.57 -9.20
N THR A 157 -7.77 10.87 -9.17
CA THR A 157 -8.58 11.53 -10.19
C THR A 157 -7.79 12.67 -10.82
N GLU A 158 -7.99 12.94 -12.10
CA GLU A 158 -7.41 14.13 -12.71
C GLU A 158 -8.09 15.37 -12.11
N GLU A 159 -7.37 16.49 -11.99
CA GLU A 159 -7.97 17.75 -11.59
C GLU A 159 -9.19 18.10 -12.47
N ASN A 160 -10.24 18.61 -11.84
CA ASN A 160 -11.53 18.94 -12.47
C ASN A 160 -12.38 17.75 -12.92
N GLN A 161 -11.93 16.51 -12.76
CA GLN A 161 -12.82 15.36 -12.88
C GLN A 161 -13.64 15.19 -11.60
N VAL A 162 -14.95 15.07 -11.78
CA VAL A 162 -15.86 14.74 -10.67
C VAL A 162 -15.83 13.24 -10.45
N TYR A 163 -15.48 12.83 -9.22
CA TYR A 163 -15.52 11.44 -8.80
C TYR A 163 -16.13 11.34 -7.41
N GLU A 164 -17.08 10.42 -7.26
CA GLU A 164 -17.68 10.12 -5.95
C GLU A 164 -16.89 8.98 -5.30
N PRO A 165 -16.31 9.21 -4.10
CA PRO A 165 -15.62 8.17 -3.35
C PRO A 165 -16.51 6.96 -3.10
N LYS A 166 -15.97 5.76 -3.33
CA LYS A 166 -16.67 4.53 -2.99
C LYS A 166 -16.38 4.13 -1.55
N THR A 167 -17.34 3.42 -0.98
CA THR A 167 -17.21 2.80 0.33
C THR A 167 -17.19 1.29 0.19
N TYR A 168 -16.27 0.64 0.89
CA TYR A 168 -16.10 -0.79 0.94
C TYR A 168 -16.28 -1.28 2.38
N MET A 169 -16.83 -2.48 2.51
CA MET A 169 -16.94 -3.17 3.80
C MET A 169 -15.87 -4.26 3.88
N LEU A 170 -15.07 -4.22 4.94
CA LEU A 170 -14.12 -5.27 5.27
C LEU A 170 -14.66 -6.17 6.37
N ASP A 171 -14.49 -7.47 6.19
CA ASP A 171 -14.82 -8.49 7.20
C ASP A 171 -13.65 -8.65 8.17
N VAL A 172 -13.69 -7.90 9.27
CA VAL A 172 -12.62 -7.89 10.27
C VAL A 172 -12.96 -8.83 11.42
N ILE A 173 -11.97 -9.64 11.81
CA ILE A 173 -12.07 -10.60 12.90
C ILE A 173 -11.13 -10.17 14.02
N GLU A 174 -11.63 -10.14 15.25
CA GLU A 174 -10.79 -9.94 16.42
C GLU A 174 -10.06 -11.24 16.75
N LEU A 175 -8.73 -11.19 16.76
CA LEU A 175 -7.92 -12.31 17.20
C LEU A 175 -7.84 -12.34 18.74
N PRO A 176 -7.97 -13.52 19.37
CA PRO A 176 -7.78 -13.64 20.81
C PRO A 176 -6.36 -13.19 21.22
N ALA A 177 -6.25 -12.36 22.25
CA ALA A 177 -4.95 -11.89 22.75
C ALA A 177 -4.00 -13.06 23.10
N SER A 178 -4.54 -14.17 23.60
CA SER A 178 -3.80 -15.40 23.94
C SER A 178 -3.12 -16.09 22.75
N TRP A 179 -3.45 -15.73 21.52
CA TRP A 179 -2.78 -16.24 20.31
C TRP A 179 -1.52 -15.43 19.97
N ILE A 180 -1.40 -14.23 20.52
CA ILE A 180 -0.37 -13.23 20.17
C ILE A 180 0.63 -13.09 21.32
N GLU A 181 0.15 -13.17 22.56
CA GLU A 181 0.93 -12.96 23.79
C GLU A 181 1.64 -14.22 24.30
N ARG A 182 1.83 -15.26 23.48
CA ARG A 182 2.62 -16.43 23.88
C ARG A 182 4.11 -16.05 23.95
N ASN A 183 4.50 -15.49 25.09
CA ASN A 183 5.86 -15.52 25.63
C ASN A 183 6.01 -16.75 26.51
#